data_AF-A0A1B1RS11-F1
#
_entry.id   AF-A0A1B1RS11-F1
#
_cell.length_a   1.000
_cell.length_b   1.000
_cell.length_c   1.000
_cell.angle_alpha   90.00
_cell.angle_beta   90.00
_cell.angle_gamma   90.00
#
_symmetry.space_group_name_H-M   'P 1'
#
loop_
_entity.id
_entity.type
_entity.pdbx_description
1 polymer ?
#
loop_
_entity_poly.entity_id
_entity_poly.type
_entity_poly.pdbx_seq_one_letter_code
_entity_poly.pdbx_strand_id
1 'polypeptide(L)'
;LAVTRGKYKEMMREVELNQGQSVDLSQTIAEDLTKVQGRSQETPQPIITPNQELKSSIETPTTTQVPPITPANQPLQPETSQMPQPQQVNPNLLNAATALSTSMQDLLNYVNAGLTKEKDGNKQIDLINEAATAILNNEKSDIAEKQANIIALTENTVNNHDLTPDTKVAGVNSVLETIKNDQNTSDLEKSKMLEATVAIALNSENLEPKQKQQMLEKAVDVGLSLKDDASRATAIDGITHAVIKSNLSTEDKGTMLIAVGDKVNASELSNAAKQKLLGSVLKQGVEAQILSPEQQQLMQQNLDKITAEQTKNAQITEVQGILANPAFNTIAKTEAIQNVTTKVLDSPIK
;
A
#
# COMPACT_ATOMS: atom_id res chain seq x y z
N LEU A 1 10.89 11.56 -32.84
CA LEU A 1 9.84 10.61 -33.30
C LEU A 1 8.62 10.79 -32.42
N ALA A 2 7.40 10.69 -32.96
CA ALA A 2 6.16 10.84 -32.20
C ALA A 2 5.78 9.54 -31.46
N VAL A 3 6.74 8.94 -30.78
CA VAL A 3 6.57 7.70 -30.01
C VAL A 3 7.42 7.81 -28.77
N THR A 4 6.82 7.59 -27.60
CA THR A 4 7.55 7.60 -26.33
C THR A 4 8.38 6.32 -26.21
N ARG A 5 9.44 6.34 -25.40
CA ARG A 5 10.31 5.15 -25.21
C ARG A 5 9.52 3.92 -24.72
N GLY A 6 8.55 4.13 -23.83
CA GLY A 6 7.66 3.05 -23.37
C GLY A 6 6.84 2.48 -24.53
N LYS A 7 6.27 3.35 -25.36
CA LYS A 7 5.49 2.92 -26.52
C LYS A 7 6.35 2.26 -27.60
N TYR A 8 7.58 2.73 -27.79
CA TYR A 8 8.56 2.13 -28.70
C TYR A 8 8.89 0.68 -28.27
N LYS A 9 9.15 0.44 -26.98
CA LYS A 9 9.44 -0.91 -26.47
C LYS A 9 8.26 -1.86 -26.61
N GLU A 10 7.05 -1.38 -26.36
CA GLU A 10 5.82 -2.16 -26.53
C GLU A 10 5.63 -2.54 -28.01
N MET A 11 5.85 -1.60 -28.93
CA MET A 11 5.79 -1.85 -30.36
C MET A 11 6.88 -2.82 -30.84
N MET A 12 8.12 -2.70 -30.34
CA MET A 12 9.21 -3.63 -30.71
C MET A 12 8.92 -5.06 -30.24
N ARG A 13 8.34 -5.22 -29.04
CA ARG A 13 7.93 -6.53 -28.51
C ARG A 13 6.86 -7.19 -29.37
N GLU A 14 5.88 -6.40 -29.82
CA GLU A 14 4.81 -6.86 -30.73
C GLU A 14 5.37 -7.24 -32.12
N VAL A 15 6.38 -6.52 -32.60
CA VAL A 15 7.04 -6.82 -33.89
C VAL A 15 7.86 -8.12 -33.82
N GLU A 16 8.55 -8.38 -32.70
CA GLU A 16 9.26 -9.64 -32.46
C GLU A 16 8.30 -10.84 -32.38
N LEU A 17 7.18 -10.69 -31.67
CA LEU A 17 6.12 -11.72 -31.55
C LEU A 17 5.53 -12.12 -32.91
N ASN A 18 5.45 -11.16 -33.84
CA ASN A 18 4.89 -11.37 -35.17
C ASN A 18 5.95 -11.72 -36.23
N GLN A 19 7.16 -12.12 -35.81
CA GLN A 19 8.30 -12.46 -36.68
C GLN A 19 8.65 -11.36 -37.70
N GLY A 20 8.45 -10.10 -37.32
CA GLY A 20 8.85 -8.96 -38.12
C GLY A 20 10.37 -8.79 -38.18
N GLN A 21 10.85 -8.08 -39.20
CA GLN A 21 12.29 -7.93 -39.46
C GLN A 21 12.95 -6.76 -38.70
N SER A 22 12.20 -6.01 -37.87
CA SER A 22 12.76 -4.87 -37.13
C SER A 22 13.62 -5.35 -35.97
N VAL A 23 14.81 -4.77 -35.83
CA VAL A 23 15.75 -5.02 -34.74
C VAL A 23 15.91 -3.74 -33.91
N ASP A 24 15.87 -3.84 -32.58
CA ASP A 24 16.04 -2.68 -31.70
C ASP A 24 17.48 -2.16 -31.80
N LEU A 25 17.63 -0.95 -32.32
CA LEU A 25 18.90 -0.21 -32.42
C LEU A 25 18.88 1.05 -31.54
N SER A 26 17.91 1.16 -30.62
CA SER A 26 17.75 2.34 -29.77
C SER A 26 18.79 2.37 -28.65
N GLN A 27 19.51 3.48 -28.54
CA GLN A 27 20.37 3.78 -27.39
C GLN A 27 19.69 4.85 -26.53
N THR A 28 19.84 4.72 -25.21
CA THR A 28 19.31 5.74 -24.29
C THR A 28 20.32 6.86 -24.18
N ILE A 29 20.02 8.00 -24.80
CA ILE A 29 20.75 9.23 -24.50
C ILE A 29 20.19 9.71 -23.16
N ALA A 30 20.98 9.58 -22.10
CA ALA A 30 20.70 10.34 -20.88
C ALA A 30 20.90 11.82 -21.24
N GLU A 31 19.81 12.56 -21.41
CA GLU A 31 19.89 14.01 -21.58
C GLU A 31 20.36 14.62 -20.26
N ASP A 32 21.66 14.84 -20.20
CA ASP A 32 22.33 15.74 -19.27
C ASP A 32 21.82 17.17 -19.54
N LEU A 33 20.64 17.49 -19.02
CA LEU A 33 20.02 18.82 -19.08
C LEU A 33 20.78 19.88 -18.25
N THR A 34 21.96 19.55 -17.70
CA THR A 34 22.83 20.50 -16.99
C THR A 34 24.02 21.01 -17.80
N LYS A 35 24.18 20.60 -19.07
CA LYS A 35 25.38 20.94 -19.87
C LYS A 35 25.13 21.51 -21.27
N VAL A 36 24.15 22.39 -21.44
CA VAL A 36 24.19 23.37 -22.54
C VAL A 36 24.61 24.73 -21.99
N GLN A 37 25.87 24.81 -21.55
CA GLN A 37 26.63 26.06 -21.61
C GLN A 37 28.12 25.72 -21.75
N GLY A 38 28.70 26.15 -22.87
CA GLY A 38 30.09 25.89 -23.20
C GLY A 38 31.08 26.73 -22.38
N ARG A 39 32.24 26.10 -22.17
CA ARG A 39 33.59 26.63 -21.86
C ARG A 39 33.96 27.04 -20.42
N SER A 40 34.80 26.17 -19.85
CA SER A 40 36.15 26.42 -19.30
C SER A 40 36.29 27.14 -17.95
N GLN A 41 36.72 26.43 -16.89
CA GLN A 41 38.12 26.24 -16.48
C GLN A 41 38.25 25.42 -15.17
N GLU A 42 39.14 24.42 -15.23
CA GLU A 42 40.04 23.85 -14.20
C GLU A 42 39.57 23.49 -12.76
N THR A 43 39.63 22.17 -12.51
CA THR A 43 40.01 21.37 -11.30
C THR A 43 40.72 22.07 -10.12
N PRO A 44 40.59 21.60 -8.84
CA PRO A 44 40.81 20.19 -8.45
C PRO A 44 39.85 19.57 -7.42
N GLN A 45 39.77 18.23 -7.48
CA GLN A 45 39.08 17.37 -6.52
C GLN A 45 39.74 17.43 -5.12
N PRO A 46 38.99 17.39 -4.01
CA PRO A 46 39.48 16.88 -2.74
C PRO A 46 39.19 15.37 -2.66
N ILE A 47 40.25 14.60 -2.41
CA ILE A 47 40.23 13.18 -2.06
C ILE A 47 39.42 13.02 -0.77
N ILE A 48 38.33 12.25 -0.79
CA ILE A 48 37.62 11.83 0.42
C ILE A 48 38.18 10.46 0.83
N THR A 49 38.93 10.45 1.93
CA THR A 49 39.34 9.22 2.63
C THR A 49 38.10 8.58 3.26
N PRO A 50 37.86 7.26 3.10
CA PRO A 50 36.76 6.59 3.80
C PRO A 50 37.05 6.61 5.30
N ASN A 51 36.15 7.20 6.10
CA ASN A 51 36.21 7.02 7.55
C ASN A 51 35.99 5.54 7.86
N GLN A 52 37.00 4.97 8.51
CA GLN A 52 37.06 3.60 8.99
C GLN A 52 35.91 3.30 9.95
N GLU A 53 35.46 2.04 9.89
CA GLU A 53 34.55 1.40 10.83
C GLU A 53 34.87 1.80 12.29
N LEU A 54 33.92 2.44 12.97
CA LEU A 54 33.97 2.62 14.42
C LEU A 54 33.74 1.25 15.08
N LYS A 55 34.85 0.58 15.41
CA LYS A 55 34.84 -0.58 16.30
C LYS A 55 34.44 -0.13 17.71
N SER A 56 33.45 -0.83 18.25
CA SER A 56 33.10 -0.85 19.67
C SER A 56 34.32 -1.11 20.55
N SER A 57 34.51 -0.30 21.60
CA SER A 57 35.32 -0.67 22.75
C SER A 57 34.81 0.07 24.00
N ILE A 58 34.25 -0.72 24.89
CA ILE A 58 33.87 -0.36 26.26
C ILE A 58 35.18 -0.26 27.06
N GLU A 59 35.45 0.89 27.68
CA GLU A 59 36.53 1.03 28.67
C GLU A 59 36.10 0.50 30.06
N THR A 60 37.05 -0.14 30.74
CA THR A 60 37.09 -0.32 32.20
C THR A 60 38.45 0.18 32.72
N PRO A 61 38.58 0.59 34.00
CA PRO A 61 39.28 1.84 34.34
C PRO A 61 40.70 1.70 34.93
N THR A 62 41.43 2.82 34.82
CA THR A 62 42.52 3.37 35.67
C THR A 62 43.85 2.59 35.86
N THR A 63 44.98 3.27 35.58
CA THR A 63 46.02 3.61 36.58
C THR A 63 47.11 4.56 36.03
N THR A 64 47.24 5.69 36.71
CA THR A 64 48.42 6.50 37.08
C THR A 64 49.77 6.34 36.35
N GLN A 65 50.28 7.42 35.71
CA GLN A 65 51.61 8.01 35.97
C GLN A 65 51.83 9.35 35.23
N VAL A 66 52.80 10.12 35.74
CA VAL A 66 52.97 11.60 35.77
C VAL A 66 53.86 12.13 34.61
N PRO A 67 53.82 13.44 34.27
CA PRO A 67 54.22 14.02 32.97
C PRO A 67 55.63 14.63 32.99
N PRO A 68 56.12 15.20 31.86
CA PRO A 68 56.68 16.56 31.95
C PRO A 68 56.59 17.47 30.67
N ILE A 69 56.12 18.72 30.86
CA ILE A 69 56.66 20.07 30.46
C ILE A 69 57.17 20.32 28.99
N THR A 70 57.06 21.48 28.30
CA THR A 70 56.97 22.93 28.64
C THR A 70 56.61 23.76 27.35
N PRO A 71 56.66 25.13 27.27
CA PRO A 71 55.48 25.98 27.00
C PRO A 71 55.71 27.04 25.88
N ALA A 72 55.00 28.17 25.98
CA ALA A 72 55.24 29.49 25.36
C ALA A 72 54.66 29.66 23.93
N ASN A 73 54.00 30.76 23.54
CA ASN A 73 53.81 32.07 24.15
C ASN A 73 52.74 32.86 23.35
N GLN A 74 51.76 33.44 24.06
CA GLN A 74 51.31 34.85 23.95
C GLN A 74 50.42 35.34 22.77
N PRO A 75 49.71 36.49 22.92
CA PRO A 75 48.24 36.52 23.04
C PRO A 75 47.52 37.62 22.20
N LEU A 76 46.23 37.88 22.52
CA LEU A 76 45.43 39.12 22.28
C LEU A 76 44.96 39.37 20.82
N GLN A 77 43.75 39.80 20.45
CA GLN A 77 42.48 40.19 21.10
C GLN A 77 41.45 40.49 19.94
N PRO A 78 40.32 41.24 20.07
CA PRO A 78 38.96 40.69 19.96
C PRO A 78 38.04 41.32 18.85
N GLU A 79 36.77 40.90 18.89
CA GLU A 79 35.55 41.51 18.30
C GLU A 79 35.39 41.43 16.76
N THR A 80 34.25 40.99 16.23
CA THR A 80 32.96 41.68 16.32
C THR A 80 31.82 40.78 15.85
N SER A 81 30.66 40.96 16.49
CA SER A 81 29.36 40.37 16.14
C SER A 81 28.92 40.67 14.71
N GLN A 82 28.36 39.67 14.03
CA GLN A 82 27.26 39.87 13.09
C GLN A 82 26.37 38.61 13.05
N MET A 83 25.10 38.78 13.39
CA MET A 83 24.06 37.74 13.25
C MET A 83 23.92 37.34 11.77
N PRO A 84 23.81 36.04 11.43
CA PRO A 84 23.45 35.64 10.08
C PRO A 84 21.96 35.91 9.82
N GLN A 85 21.69 36.61 8.71
CA GLN A 85 20.37 36.66 8.07
C GLN A 85 19.94 35.27 7.57
N PRO A 86 18.63 34.99 7.49
CA PRO A 86 18.12 33.69 7.05
C PRO A 86 18.34 33.50 5.54
N GLN A 87 19.21 32.56 5.18
CA GLN A 87 19.43 32.16 3.78
C GLN A 87 18.32 31.22 3.30
N GLN A 88 17.83 31.52 2.10
CA GLN A 88 16.80 30.80 1.35
C GLN A 88 17.12 29.31 1.17
N VAL A 89 16.10 28.49 1.34
CA VAL A 89 16.11 27.04 1.15
C VAL A 89 15.79 26.69 -0.31
N ASN A 90 16.69 25.97 -1.01
CA ASN A 90 16.43 24.72 -1.77
C ASN A 90 17.72 24.18 -2.44
N PRO A 91 18.14 22.92 -2.22
CA PRO A 91 17.68 21.75 -3.00
C PRO A 91 17.55 20.47 -2.12
N ASN A 92 16.64 20.49 -1.14
CA ASN A 92 16.67 19.59 0.03
C ASN A 92 15.59 18.49 0.06
N LEU A 93 14.99 18.13 -1.08
CA LEU A 93 13.77 17.31 -1.09
C LEU A 93 14.00 15.81 -0.76
N LEU A 94 15.13 15.22 -1.14
CA LEU A 94 15.35 13.77 -0.99
C LEU A 94 16.23 13.38 0.21
N ASN A 95 17.19 14.24 0.59
CA ASN A 95 18.11 13.97 1.70
C ASN A 95 17.55 14.34 3.09
N ALA A 96 16.46 15.12 3.15
CA ALA A 96 15.83 15.50 4.42
C ALA A 96 14.97 14.37 5.02
N ALA A 97 14.31 13.56 4.18
CA ALA A 97 13.50 12.42 4.62
C ALA A 97 14.34 11.31 5.27
N THR A 98 15.59 11.13 4.84
CA THR A 98 16.54 10.16 5.44
C THR A 98 17.24 10.72 6.69
N ALA A 99 17.29 12.05 6.88
CA ALA A 99 18.04 12.69 7.97
C ALA A 99 17.19 13.09 9.21
N LEU A 100 15.86 13.03 9.14
CA LEU A 100 14.96 13.52 10.20
C LEU A 100 14.40 12.43 11.12
N SER A 101 15.28 11.63 11.71
CA SER A 101 14.90 10.60 12.69
C SER A 101 14.51 11.16 14.08
N THR A 102 14.35 12.48 14.24
CA THR A 102 13.98 13.12 15.52
C THR A 102 12.64 13.84 15.52
N SER A 103 11.84 13.80 14.45
CA SER A 103 10.40 13.95 14.66
C SER A 103 9.63 13.46 13.43
N MET A 104 8.89 12.38 13.56
CA MET A 104 7.92 12.02 12.52
C MET A 104 6.92 13.16 12.28
N GLN A 105 6.70 14.02 13.29
CA GLN A 105 5.97 15.26 13.14
C GLN A 105 6.65 16.23 12.19
N ASP A 106 7.99 16.33 12.16
CA ASP A 106 8.71 17.18 11.21
C ASP A 106 8.57 16.64 9.79
N LEU A 107 8.57 15.31 9.60
CA LEU A 107 8.25 14.70 8.31
C LEU A 107 6.82 15.06 7.88
N LEU A 108 5.83 14.88 8.76
CA LEU A 108 4.43 15.20 8.47
C LEU A 108 4.24 16.70 8.16
N ASN A 109 4.89 17.58 8.92
CA ASN A 109 4.88 19.03 8.69
C ASN A 109 5.54 19.39 7.36
N TYR A 110 6.67 18.75 7.04
CA TYR A 110 7.38 18.93 5.78
C TYR A 110 6.54 18.51 4.59
N VAL A 111 5.93 17.33 4.66
CA VAL A 111 5.03 16.81 3.63
C VAL A 111 3.86 17.77 3.45
N ASN A 112 3.20 18.19 4.53
CA ASN A 112 2.07 19.11 4.45
C ASN A 112 2.47 20.45 3.80
N ALA A 113 3.63 21.00 4.18
CA ALA A 113 4.16 22.21 3.54
C ALA A 113 4.53 22.00 2.06
N GLY A 114 5.05 20.82 1.71
CA GLY A 114 5.35 20.41 0.35
C GLY A 114 4.09 20.31 -0.52
N LEU A 115 3.03 19.68 0.01
CA LEU A 115 1.74 19.54 -0.67
C LEU A 115 1.07 20.89 -0.96
N THR A 116 1.24 21.88 -0.09
CA THR A 116 0.75 23.25 -0.34
C THR A 116 1.54 23.98 -1.42
N LYS A 117 2.87 23.81 -1.45
CA LYS A 117 3.77 24.54 -2.37
C LYS A 117 3.81 23.94 -3.77
N GLU A 118 3.85 22.62 -3.87
CA GLU A 118 3.80 21.92 -5.15
C GLU A 118 2.37 21.99 -5.71
N LYS A 119 2.25 22.16 -7.04
CA LYS A 119 0.96 22.24 -7.74
C LYS A 119 0.81 21.13 -8.80
N ASP A 120 1.89 20.41 -9.10
CA ASP A 120 1.84 19.19 -9.89
C ASP A 120 1.32 18.04 -9.03
N GLY A 121 0.12 17.56 -9.37
CA GLY A 121 -0.55 16.46 -8.66
C GLY A 121 0.29 15.19 -8.58
N ASN A 122 1.10 14.87 -9.60
CA ASN A 122 1.93 13.67 -9.58
C ASN A 122 3.04 13.79 -8.53
N LYS A 123 3.68 14.95 -8.44
CA LYS A 123 4.70 15.20 -7.42
C LYS A 123 4.12 15.25 -6.01
N GLN A 124 2.90 15.77 -5.86
CA GLN A 124 2.19 15.70 -4.59
C GLN A 124 1.95 14.24 -4.16
N ILE A 125 1.58 13.36 -5.10
CA ILE A 125 1.42 11.92 -4.85
C ILE A 125 2.76 11.27 -4.50
N ASP A 126 3.84 11.59 -5.23
CA ASP A 126 5.18 11.07 -4.95
C ASP A 126 5.62 11.41 -3.52
N LEU A 127 5.39 12.65 -3.07
CA LEU A 127 5.69 13.07 -1.70
C LEU A 127 4.91 12.28 -0.65
N ILE A 128 3.62 12.02 -0.88
CA ILE A 128 2.79 11.20 0.02
C ILE A 128 3.32 9.76 0.07
N ASN A 129 3.68 9.20 -1.09
CA ASN A 129 4.22 7.85 -1.19
C ASN A 129 5.56 7.69 -0.46
N GLU A 130 6.47 8.64 -0.65
CA GLU A 130 7.77 8.69 0.02
C GLU A 130 7.59 8.81 1.54
N ALA A 131 6.66 9.66 1.99
CA ALA A 131 6.36 9.81 3.41
C ALA A 131 5.80 8.52 4.03
N ALA A 132 4.83 7.87 3.38
CA ALA A 132 4.29 6.59 3.83
C ALA A 132 5.39 5.52 3.93
N THR A 133 6.28 5.48 2.93
CA THR A 133 7.41 4.55 2.90
C THR A 133 8.39 4.82 4.03
N ALA A 134 8.74 6.08 4.28
CA ALA A 134 9.62 6.49 5.37
C ALA A 134 9.03 6.16 6.75
N ILE A 135 7.72 6.36 6.93
CA ILE A 135 7.01 5.99 8.16
C ILE A 135 7.12 4.48 8.42
N LEU A 136 6.77 3.64 7.43
CA LEU A 136 6.76 2.19 7.62
C LEU A 136 8.16 1.59 7.77
N ASN A 137 9.16 2.17 7.10
CA ASN A 137 10.56 1.73 7.18
C ASN A 137 11.31 2.30 8.40
N ASN A 138 10.70 3.17 9.21
CA ASN A 138 11.39 3.71 10.38
C ASN A 138 11.61 2.60 11.43
N GLU A 139 12.86 2.14 11.55
CA GLU A 139 13.27 1.10 12.50
C GLU A 139 13.16 1.55 13.97
N LYS A 140 13.15 2.86 14.23
CA LYS A 140 13.03 3.41 15.58
C LYS A 140 11.60 3.47 16.09
N SER A 141 10.61 3.40 15.20
CA SER A 141 9.21 3.46 15.55
C SER A 141 8.63 2.08 15.79
N ASP A 142 7.85 1.95 16.87
CA ASP A 142 7.04 0.75 17.08
C ASP A 142 5.82 0.74 16.15
N ILE A 143 5.06 -0.36 16.17
CA ILE A 143 3.92 -0.53 15.26
C ILE A 143 2.80 0.47 15.53
N ALA A 144 2.59 0.86 16.79
CA ALA A 144 1.54 1.80 17.17
C ALA A 144 1.89 3.21 16.69
N GLU A 145 3.16 3.60 16.81
CA GLU A 145 3.67 4.86 16.30
C GLU A 145 3.59 4.90 14.77
N LYS A 146 3.98 3.82 14.07
CA LYS A 146 3.82 3.72 12.60
C LYS A 146 2.37 3.89 12.19
N GLN A 147 1.44 3.20 12.86
CA GLN A 147 0.01 3.32 12.59
C GLN A 147 -0.50 4.75 12.81
N ALA A 148 -0.15 5.38 13.93
CA ALA A 148 -0.55 6.75 14.23
C ALA A 148 -0.05 7.75 13.18
N ASN A 149 1.17 7.55 12.67
CA ASN A 149 1.74 8.42 11.64
C ASN A 149 1.12 8.20 10.25
N ILE A 150 0.76 6.97 9.89
CA ILE A 150 -0.02 6.69 8.67
C ILE A 150 -1.41 7.32 8.75
N ILE A 151 -2.06 7.27 9.91
CA ILE A 151 -3.34 7.95 10.20
C ILE A 151 -3.17 9.45 9.96
N ALA A 152 -2.18 10.08 10.60
CA ALA A 152 -1.93 11.51 10.44
C ALA A 152 -1.60 11.92 8.99
N LEU A 153 -0.82 11.11 8.27
CA LEU A 153 -0.54 11.34 6.84
C LEU A 153 -1.82 11.27 6.00
N THR A 154 -2.70 10.31 6.29
CA THR A 154 -3.99 10.16 5.61
C THR A 154 -4.89 11.36 5.90
N GLU A 155 -5.00 11.78 7.15
CA GLU A 155 -5.77 12.96 7.57
C GLU A 155 -5.28 14.22 6.86
N ASN A 156 -3.96 14.44 6.86
CA ASN A 156 -3.35 15.57 6.16
C ASN A 156 -3.68 15.51 4.66
N THR A 157 -3.59 14.33 4.04
CA THR A 157 -3.91 14.16 2.62
C THR A 157 -5.35 14.53 2.31
N VAL A 158 -6.33 13.98 3.03
CA VAL A 158 -7.75 14.22 2.72
C VAL A 158 -8.22 15.62 3.11
N ASN A 159 -7.60 16.24 4.12
CA ASN A 159 -7.99 17.57 4.62
C ASN A 159 -7.20 18.72 3.99
N ASN A 160 -6.15 18.45 3.21
CA ASN A 160 -5.41 19.52 2.55
C ASN A 160 -6.26 20.22 1.48
N HIS A 161 -6.48 21.53 1.62
CA HIS A 161 -7.32 22.32 0.71
C HIS A 161 -6.62 22.67 -0.62
N ASP A 162 -5.30 22.52 -0.70
CA ASP A 162 -4.53 22.73 -1.93
C ASP A 162 -4.54 21.52 -2.86
N LEU A 163 -4.93 20.34 -2.36
CA LEU A 163 -5.07 19.14 -3.17
C LEU A 163 -6.43 19.11 -3.87
N THR A 164 -6.42 18.78 -5.16
CA THR A 164 -7.65 18.47 -5.88
C THR A 164 -8.26 17.18 -5.32
N PRO A 165 -9.59 16.97 -5.43
CA PRO A 165 -10.21 15.74 -4.97
C PRO A 165 -9.60 14.47 -5.58
N ASP A 166 -9.22 14.50 -6.87
CA ASP A 166 -8.59 13.37 -7.54
C ASP A 166 -7.17 13.10 -6.98
N THR A 167 -6.41 14.17 -6.68
CA THR A 167 -5.11 14.04 -6.02
C THR A 167 -5.24 13.45 -4.62
N LYS A 168 -6.30 13.80 -3.87
CA LYS A 168 -6.58 13.20 -2.54
C LYS A 168 -6.83 11.71 -2.65
N VAL A 169 -7.69 11.30 -3.59
CA VAL A 169 -7.97 9.88 -3.86
C VAL A 169 -6.69 9.14 -4.24
N ALA A 170 -5.91 9.69 -5.18
CA ALA A 170 -4.66 9.08 -5.63
C ALA A 170 -3.61 8.99 -4.50
N GLY A 171 -3.50 10.04 -3.67
CA GLY A 171 -2.63 10.08 -2.50
C GLY A 171 -2.95 8.98 -1.49
N VAL A 172 -4.23 8.85 -1.09
CA VAL A 172 -4.63 7.77 -0.17
C VAL A 172 -4.49 6.40 -0.82
N ASN A 173 -4.79 6.25 -2.11
CA ASN A 173 -4.55 5.00 -2.82
C ASN A 173 -3.06 4.62 -2.82
N SER A 174 -2.16 5.61 -2.87
CA SER A 174 -0.72 5.38 -2.70
C SER A 174 -0.40 4.91 -1.29
N VAL A 175 -0.95 5.53 -0.24
CA VAL A 175 -0.78 5.08 1.15
C VAL A 175 -1.23 3.62 1.32
N LEU A 176 -2.39 3.26 0.79
CA LEU A 176 -2.92 1.89 0.82
C LEU A 176 -1.99 0.88 0.14
N GLU A 177 -1.43 1.24 -1.03
CA GLU A 177 -0.48 0.39 -1.76
C GLU A 177 0.86 0.27 -1.02
N THR A 178 1.30 1.32 -0.34
CA THR A 178 2.52 1.28 0.50
C THR A 178 2.33 0.37 1.72
N ILE A 179 1.18 0.44 2.40
CA ILE A 179 0.82 -0.50 3.48
C ILE A 179 0.86 -1.95 2.98
N LYS A 180 0.26 -2.21 1.81
CA LYS A 180 0.26 -3.54 1.19
C LYS A 180 1.67 -4.08 0.98
N ASN A 181 2.52 -3.26 0.36
CA ASN A 181 3.84 -3.66 -0.12
C ASN A 181 4.92 -3.65 0.97
N ASP A 182 4.65 -3.07 2.13
CA ASP A 182 5.59 -3.11 3.26
C ASP A 182 5.87 -4.56 3.70
N GLN A 183 7.14 -4.92 3.80
CA GLN A 183 7.56 -6.27 4.19
C GLN A 183 7.83 -6.40 5.69
N ASN A 184 7.89 -5.28 6.42
CA ASN A 184 8.27 -5.23 7.82
C ASN A 184 7.06 -5.29 8.77
N THR A 185 5.85 -5.04 8.26
CA THR A 185 4.58 -5.09 8.99
C THR A 185 3.86 -6.40 8.72
N SER A 186 3.33 -7.04 9.76
CA SER A 186 2.52 -8.26 9.61
C SER A 186 1.20 -7.96 8.92
N ASP A 187 0.63 -8.93 8.22
CA ASP A 187 -0.65 -8.76 7.52
C ASP A 187 -1.80 -8.38 8.46
N LEU A 188 -1.76 -8.83 9.72
CA LEU A 188 -2.71 -8.41 10.74
C LEU A 188 -2.60 -6.92 11.06
N GLU A 189 -1.39 -6.39 11.22
CA GLU A 189 -1.20 -4.97 11.51
C GLU A 189 -1.49 -4.11 10.28
N LYS A 190 -1.19 -4.60 9.06
CA LYS A 190 -1.64 -3.98 7.81
C LYS A 190 -3.17 -3.86 7.79
N SER A 191 -3.90 -4.92 8.17
CA SER A 191 -5.37 -4.89 8.17
C SER A 191 -5.95 -3.75 9.03
N LYS A 192 -5.33 -3.46 10.19
CA LYS A 192 -5.73 -2.36 11.07
C LYS A 192 -5.39 -0.99 10.48
N MET A 193 -4.23 -0.86 9.84
CA MET A 193 -3.85 0.37 9.14
C MET A 193 -4.81 0.66 7.97
N LEU A 194 -5.24 -0.37 7.23
CA LEU A 194 -6.25 -0.25 6.17
C LEU A 194 -7.60 0.22 6.73
N GLU A 195 -8.09 -0.41 7.81
CA GLU A 195 -9.35 0.00 8.48
C GLU A 195 -9.30 1.49 8.86
N ALA A 196 -8.22 1.92 9.53
CA ALA A 196 -8.07 3.30 9.96
C ALA A 196 -8.00 4.28 8.77
N THR A 197 -7.24 3.93 7.73
CA THR A 197 -7.11 4.74 6.51
C THR A 197 -8.47 4.93 5.82
N VAL A 198 -9.25 3.85 5.70
CA VAL A 198 -10.60 3.89 5.13
C VAL A 198 -11.55 4.70 6.01
N ALA A 199 -11.52 4.51 7.32
CA ALA A 199 -12.37 5.26 8.25
C ALA A 199 -12.17 6.78 8.12
N ILE A 200 -10.91 7.23 7.98
CA ILE A 200 -10.59 8.65 7.76
C ILE A 200 -11.14 9.12 6.41
N ALA A 201 -10.88 8.37 5.34
CA ALA A 201 -11.33 8.70 4.00
C ALA A 201 -12.86 8.83 3.90
N LEU A 202 -13.60 7.86 4.45
CA LEU A 202 -15.06 7.84 4.40
C LEU A 202 -15.70 8.97 5.23
N ASN A 203 -15.02 9.42 6.29
CA ASN A 203 -15.49 10.52 7.14
C ASN A 203 -15.01 11.90 6.71
N SER A 204 -14.14 12.00 5.69
CA SER A 204 -13.71 13.30 5.19
C SER A 204 -14.87 14.07 4.58
N GLU A 205 -15.02 15.34 4.97
CA GLU A 205 -15.97 16.27 4.38
C GLU A 205 -15.48 16.81 3.02
N ASN A 206 -14.22 16.59 2.69
CA ASN A 206 -13.58 17.08 1.48
C ASN A 206 -13.64 16.09 0.31
N LEU A 207 -14.41 15.01 0.46
CA LEU A 207 -14.56 13.94 -0.52
C LEU A 207 -16.04 13.64 -0.75
N GLU A 208 -16.42 13.59 -2.02
CA GLU A 208 -17.75 13.18 -2.46
C GLU A 208 -17.93 11.66 -2.35
N PRO A 209 -19.17 11.14 -2.28
CA PRO A 209 -19.45 9.70 -2.20
C PRO A 209 -18.71 8.89 -3.28
N LYS A 210 -18.65 9.39 -4.51
CA LYS A 210 -17.93 8.71 -5.61
C LYS A 210 -16.43 8.53 -5.32
N GLN A 211 -15.78 9.53 -4.75
CA GLN A 211 -14.35 9.48 -4.41
C GLN A 211 -14.09 8.53 -3.24
N LYS A 212 -14.96 8.61 -2.23
CA LYS A 212 -14.97 7.68 -1.09
C LYS A 212 -15.11 6.23 -1.54
N GLN A 213 -15.97 5.97 -2.54
CA GLN A 213 -16.16 4.63 -3.11
C GLN A 213 -14.89 4.13 -3.81
N GLN A 214 -14.22 4.97 -4.59
CA GLN A 214 -12.97 4.59 -5.27
C GLN A 214 -11.87 4.19 -4.27
N MET A 215 -11.73 4.94 -3.18
CA MET A 215 -10.77 4.64 -2.12
C MET A 215 -11.14 3.37 -1.36
N LEU A 216 -12.43 3.18 -1.09
CA LEU A 216 -12.96 1.96 -0.46
C LEU A 216 -12.66 0.73 -1.32
N GLU A 217 -12.99 0.77 -2.61
CA GLU A 217 -12.75 -0.33 -3.54
C GLU A 217 -11.26 -0.68 -3.62
N LYS A 218 -10.38 0.34 -3.63
CA LYS A 218 -8.94 0.12 -3.58
C LYS A 218 -8.51 -0.54 -2.27
N ALA A 219 -9.05 -0.11 -1.13
CA ALA A 219 -8.74 -0.71 0.16
C ALA A 219 -9.21 -2.17 0.24
N VAL A 220 -10.37 -2.49 -0.35
CA VAL A 220 -10.85 -3.87 -0.47
C VAL A 220 -9.90 -4.70 -1.34
N ASP A 221 -9.49 -4.21 -2.50
CA ASP A 221 -8.51 -4.90 -3.35
C ASP A 221 -7.21 -5.20 -2.59
N VAL A 222 -6.73 -4.23 -1.80
CA VAL A 222 -5.55 -4.40 -0.96
C VAL A 222 -5.80 -5.42 0.16
N GLY A 223 -6.92 -5.32 0.88
CA GLY A 223 -7.29 -6.25 1.94
C GLY A 223 -7.42 -7.70 1.43
N LEU A 224 -8.00 -7.89 0.25
CA LEU A 224 -8.11 -9.21 -0.40
C LEU A 224 -6.75 -9.80 -0.79
N SER A 225 -5.76 -8.96 -1.05
CA SER A 225 -4.40 -9.38 -1.42
C SER A 225 -3.53 -9.82 -0.24
N LEU A 226 -4.00 -9.66 1.01
CA LEU A 226 -3.29 -10.17 2.19
C LEU A 226 -3.16 -11.70 2.12
N LYS A 227 -2.02 -12.22 2.59
CA LYS A 227 -1.60 -13.61 2.34
C LYS A 227 -2.42 -14.59 3.16
N ASP A 228 -2.63 -14.27 4.44
CA ASP A 228 -3.33 -15.16 5.34
C ASP A 228 -4.85 -14.86 5.41
N ASP A 229 -5.63 -15.92 5.55
CA ASP A 229 -7.10 -15.85 5.52
C ASP A 229 -7.67 -15.10 6.73
N ALA A 230 -6.97 -15.09 7.87
CA ALA A 230 -7.43 -14.42 9.08
C ALA A 230 -7.29 -12.90 8.94
N SER A 231 -6.12 -12.40 8.54
CA SER A 231 -5.88 -10.99 8.28
C SER A 231 -6.72 -10.48 7.12
N ARG A 232 -6.94 -11.30 6.08
CA ARG A 232 -7.89 -10.96 5.01
C ARG A 232 -9.30 -10.74 5.56
N ALA A 233 -9.79 -11.66 6.40
CA ALA A 233 -11.08 -11.50 7.04
C ALA A 233 -11.12 -10.26 7.95
N THR A 234 -10.09 -10.05 8.77
CA THR A 234 -9.96 -8.85 9.61
C THR A 234 -9.97 -7.56 8.78
N ALA A 235 -9.30 -7.53 7.64
CA ALA A 235 -9.29 -6.37 6.75
C ALA A 235 -10.68 -6.09 6.18
N ILE A 236 -11.36 -7.11 5.64
CA ILE A 236 -12.70 -6.92 5.05
C ILE A 236 -13.74 -6.57 6.12
N ASP A 237 -13.68 -7.18 7.29
CA ASP A 237 -14.55 -6.85 8.42
C ASP A 237 -14.28 -5.43 8.93
N GLY A 238 -13.01 -5.04 9.08
CA GLY A 238 -12.62 -3.67 9.47
C GLY A 238 -13.09 -2.61 8.47
N ILE A 239 -12.91 -2.87 7.17
CA ILE A 239 -13.41 -2.00 6.10
C ILE A 239 -14.94 -1.90 6.15
N THR A 240 -15.64 -3.02 6.33
CA THR A 240 -17.10 -3.07 6.48
C THR A 240 -17.55 -2.24 7.69
N HIS A 241 -16.89 -2.40 8.84
CA HIS A 241 -17.16 -1.59 10.02
C HIS A 241 -16.92 -0.09 9.77
N ALA A 242 -15.86 0.28 9.05
CA ALA A 242 -15.59 1.67 8.69
C ALA A 242 -16.71 2.26 7.84
N VAL A 243 -17.27 1.51 6.89
CA VAL A 243 -18.46 1.93 6.13
C VAL A 243 -19.66 2.14 7.05
N ILE A 244 -19.96 1.16 7.91
CA ILE A 244 -21.11 1.20 8.83
C ILE A 244 -21.03 2.42 9.76
N LYS A 245 -19.84 2.70 10.31
CA LYS A 245 -19.58 3.80 11.25
C LYS A 245 -19.37 5.16 10.60
N SER A 246 -19.27 5.22 9.27
CA SER A 246 -19.02 6.48 8.56
C SER A 246 -20.18 7.48 8.71
N ASN A 247 -19.91 8.74 8.40
CA ASN A 247 -20.90 9.83 8.36
C ASN A 247 -21.71 9.86 7.05
N LEU A 248 -21.61 8.81 6.22
CA LEU A 248 -22.39 8.68 4.98
C LEU A 248 -23.88 8.48 5.25
N SER A 249 -24.71 8.82 4.26
CA SER A 249 -26.13 8.47 4.29
C SER A 249 -26.32 6.96 4.30
N THR A 250 -27.47 6.46 4.77
CA THR A 250 -27.75 5.01 4.75
C THR A 250 -27.71 4.44 3.33
N GLU A 251 -28.18 5.20 2.34
CA GLU A 251 -28.14 4.83 0.92
C GLU A 251 -26.70 4.70 0.40
N ASP A 252 -25.85 5.68 0.69
CA ASP A 252 -24.44 5.63 0.31
C ASP A 252 -23.73 4.47 1.02
N LYS A 253 -23.99 4.25 2.32
CA LYS A 253 -23.45 3.08 3.05
C LYS A 253 -23.87 1.78 2.40
N GLY A 254 -25.13 1.64 1.99
CA GLY A 254 -25.63 0.47 1.27
C GLY A 254 -24.86 0.24 -0.04
N THR A 255 -24.67 1.31 -0.82
CA THR A 255 -23.90 1.27 -2.08
C THR A 255 -22.45 0.86 -1.85
N MET A 256 -21.81 1.39 -0.80
CA MET A 256 -20.45 1.05 -0.41
C MET A 256 -20.32 -0.42 -0.01
N LEU A 257 -21.27 -0.96 0.78
CA LEU A 257 -21.27 -2.37 1.18
C LEU A 257 -21.51 -3.31 -0.02
N ILE A 258 -22.33 -2.91 -0.99
CA ILE A 258 -22.47 -3.63 -2.25
C ILE A 258 -21.14 -3.66 -3.01
N ALA A 259 -20.44 -2.52 -3.11
CA ALA A 259 -19.13 -2.47 -3.76
C ALA A 259 -18.10 -3.40 -3.08
N VAL A 260 -18.08 -3.45 -1.74
CA VAL A 260 -17.25 -4.42 -0.99
C VAL A 260 -17.64 -5.86 -1.36
N GLY A 261 -18.94 -6.17 -1.35
CA GLY A 261 -19.46 -7.49 -1.70
C GLY A 261 -19.11 -7.93 -3.12
N ASP A 262 -19.24 -7.03 -4.09
CA ASP A 262 -18.93 -7.30 -5.50
C ASP A 262 -17.44 -7.58 -5.72
N LYS A 263 -16.56 -6.81 -5.06
CA LYS A 263 -15.11 -7.06 -5.08
C LYS A 263 -14.75 -8.41 -4.46
N VAL A 264 -15.35 -8.78 -3.33
CA VAL A 264 -15.18 -10.11 -2.72
C VAL A 264 -15.62 -11.22 -3.68
N ASN A 265 -16.79 -11.06 -4.30
CA ASN A 265 -17.35 -12.03 -5.24
C ASN A 265 -16.48 -12.20 -6.50
N ALA A 266 -15.94 -11.10 -7.03
CA ALA A 266 -15.08 -11.06 -8.22
C ALA A 266 -13.63 -11.50 -7.96
N SER A 267 -13.20 -11.63 -6.70
CA SER A 267 -11.83 -12.00 -6.34
C SER A 267 -11.42 -13.39 -6.87
N GLU A 268 -10.11 -13.68 -6.93
CA GLU A 268 -9.59 -15.00 -7.31
C GLU A 268 -9.52 -16.00 -6.14
N LEU A 269 -10.17 -15.68 -5.02
CA LEU A 269 -10.18 -16.53 -3.84
C LEU A 269 -10.98 -17.82 -4.06
N SER A 270 -10.72 -18.83 -3.22
CA SER A 270 -11.54 -20.04 -3.20
C SER A 270 -13.00 -19.73 -2.86
N ASN A 271 -13.94 -20.53 -3.36
CA ASN A 271 -15.35 -20.36 -3.05
C ASN A 271 -15.63 -20.37 -1.53
N ALA A 272 -14.90 -21.18 -0.76
CA ALA A 272 -15.01 -21.20 0.70
C ALA A 272 -14.59 -19.86 1.33
N ALA A 273 -13.50 -19.27 0.86
CA ALA A 273 -13.05 -17.96 1.33
C ALA A 273 -14.05 -16.85 0.93
N LYS A 274 -14.53 -16.85 -0.32
CA LYS A 274 -15.55 -15.89 -0.79
C LYS A 274 -16.83 -15.99 0.03
N GLN A 275 -17.32 -17.20 0.28
CA GLN A 275 -18.53 -17.44 1.06
C GLN A 275 -18.41 -16.86 2.47
N LYS A 276 -17.26 -17.08 3.13
CA LYS A 276 -17.01 -16.54 4.47
C LYS A 276 -16.98 -15.01 4.48
N LEU A 277 -16.24 -14.40 3.55
CA LEU A 277 -16.08 -12.95 3.47
C LEU A 277 -17.40 -12.26 3.09
N LEU A 278 -18.04 -12.68 2.00
CA LEU A 278 -19.30 -12.10 1.53
C LEU A 278 -20.42 -12.32 2.55
N GLY A 279 -20.44 -13.47 3.22
CA GLY A 279 -21.39 -13.78 4.29
C GLY A 279 -21.22 -12.85 5.48
N SER A 280 -19.98 -12.50 5.84
CA SER A 280 -19.70 -11.51 6.89
C SER A 280 -20.21 -10.12 6.51
N VAL A 281 -19.90 -9.64 5.30
CA VAL A 281 -20.36 -8.32 4.81
C VAL A 281 -21.89 -8.23 4.80
N LEU A 282 -22.56 -9.26 4.27
CA LEU A 282 -24.03 -9.32 4.25
C LEU A 282 -24.60 -9.29 5.67
N LYS A 283 -24.08 -10.15 6.55
CA LYS A 283 -24.55 -10.24 7.94
C LYS A 283 -24.43 -8.89 8.65
N GLN A 284 -23.27 -8.25 8.58
CA GLN A 284 -23.04 -6.96 9.24
C GLN A 284 -23.92 -5.85 8.66
N GLY A 285 -24.09 -5.82 7.33
CA GLY A 285 -24.96 -4.84 6.67
C GLY A 285 -26.45 -4.99 7.03
N VAL A 286 -26.91 -6.23 7.22
CA VAL A 286 -28.27 -6.55 7.70
C VAL A 286 -28.43 -6.16 9.17
N GLU A 287 -27.51 -6.56 10.04
CA GLU A 287 -27.55 -6.29 11.48
C GLU A 287 -27.52 -4.78 11.77
N ALA A 288 -26.76 -4.02 10.96
CA ALA A 288 -26.71 -2.57 11.04
C ALA A 288 -27.89 -1.85 10.35
N GLN A 289 -28.84 -2.58 9.76
CA GLN A 289 -30.01 -2.05 9.04
C GLN A 289 -29.63 -1.08 7.90
N ILE A 290 -28.52 -1.35 7.22
CA ILE A 290 -28.00 -0.50 6.13
C ILE A 290 -28.45 -1.02 4.77
N LEU A 291 -28.43 -2.33 4.56
CA LEU A 291 -28.77 -2.93 3.27
C LEU A 291 -30.29 -2.96 3.07
N SER A 292 -30.76 -2.47 1.93
CA SER A 292 -32.17 -2.62 1.53
C SER A 292 -32.52 -4.09 1.26
N PRO A 293 -33.82 -4.48 1.28
CA PRO A 293 -34.22 -5.85 0.94
C PRO A 293 -33.69 -6.34 -0.42
N GLU A 294 -33.66 -5.46 -1.42
CA GLU A 294 -33.14 -5.77 -2.77
C GLU A 294 -31.63 -6.00 -2.74
N GLN A 295 -30.90 -5.18 -1.99
CA GLN A 295 -29.45 -5.33 -1.80
C GLN A 295 -29.11 -6.62 -1.05
N GLN A 296 -29.89 -6.94 0.01
CA GLN A 296 -29.76 -8.21 0.74
C GLN A 296 -30.00 -9.40 -0.18
N GLN A 297 -31.07 -9.36 -1.00
CA GLN A 297 -31.39 -10.41 -1.95
C GLN A 297 -30.29 -10.62 -3.00
N LEU A 298 -29.73 -9.53 -3.53
CA LEU A 298 -28.62 -9.59 -4.49
C LEU A 298 -27.39 -10.29 -3.89
N MET A 299 -26.96 -9.87 -2.70
CA MET A 299 -25.82 -10.49 -2.01
C MET A 299 -26.09 -11.94 -1.63
N GLN A 300 -27.31 -12.26 -1.18
CA GLN A 300 -27.71 -13.62 -0.87
C GLN A 300 -27.68 -14.51 -2.12
N GLN A 301 -28.14 -14.02 -3.27
CA GLN A 301 -28.06 -14.76 -4.53
C GLN A 301 -26.61 -15.06 -4.93
N ASN A 302 -25.69 -14.12 -4.71
CA ASN A 302 -24.27 -14.36 -4.94
C ASN A 302 -23.71 -15.43 -3.99
N LEU A 303 -24.08 -15.41 -2.70
CA LEU A 303 -23.71 -16.46 -1.74
C LEU A 303 -24.25 -17.84 -2.13
N ASP A 304 -25.50 -17.91 -2.58
CA ASP A 304 -26.12 -19.17 -2.98
C ASP A 304 -25.40 -19.76 -4.21
N LYS A 305 -25.05 -18.91 -5.19
CA LYS A 305 -24.25 -19.31 -6.37
C LYS A 305 -22.87 -19.85 -5.97
N ILE A 306 -22.16 -19.16 -5.07
CA ILE A 306 -20.86 -19.60 -4.55
C ILE A 306 -20.99 -20.96 -3.85
N THR A 307 -22.03 -21.12 -3.03
CA THR A 307 -22.30 -22.36 -2.27
C THR A 307 -22.62 -23.53 -3.20
N ALA A 308 -23.42 -23.28 -4.24
CA ALA A 308 -23.74 -24.28 -5.26
C ALA A 308 -22.49 -24.74 -6.02
N GLU A 309 -21.65 -23.79 -6.47
CA GLU A 309 -20.42 -24.13 -7.19
C GLU A 309 -19.40 -24.87 -6.28
N GLN A 310 -19.32 -24.50 -4.99
CA GLN A 310 -18.50 -25.24 -4.03
C GLN A 310 -18.99 -26.68 -3.84
N THR A 311 -20.30 -26.89 -3.72
CA THR A 311 -20.91 -28.23 -3.57
C THR A 311 -20.61 -29.09 -4.80
N LYS A 312 -20.78 -28.51 -6.00
CA LYS A 312 -20.44 -29.16 -7.27
C LYS A 312 -18.96 -29.54 -7.34
N ASN A 313 -18.04 -28.63 -6.97
CA ASN A 313 -16.60 -28.92 -6.98
C ASN A 313 -16.21 -30.02 -5.98
N ALA A 314 -16.85 -30.06 -4.81
CA ALA A 314 -16.64 -31.14 -3.84
C ALA A 314 -17.08 -32.50 -4.39
N GLN A 315 -18.25 -32.57 -5.03
CA GLN A 315 -18.74 -33.79 -5.68
C GLN A 315 -17.83 -34.26 -6.82
N ILE A 316 -17.34 -33.33 -7.65
CA ILE A 316 -16.36 -33.64 -8.70
C ILE A 316 -15.07 -34.22 -8.10
N THR A 317 -14.57 -33.61 -7.01
CA THR A 317 -13.36 -34.07 -6.32
C THR A 317 -13.55 -35.48 -5.74
N GLU A 318 -14.72 -35.78 -5.16
CA GLU A 318 -15.05 -37.11 -4.66
C GLU A 318 -15.05 -38.16 -5.78
N VAL A 319 -15.69 -37.86 -6.91
CA VAL A 319 -15.69 -38.74 -8.09
C VAL A 319 -14.27 -38.97 -8.62
N GLN A 320 -13.46 -37.91 -8.72
CA GLN A 320 -12.06 -38.02 -9.14
C GLN A 320 -11.24 -38.87 -8.16
N GLY A 321 -11.46 -38.73 -6.85
CA GLY A 321 -10.83 -39.56 -5.82
C GLY A 321 -11.17 -41.04 -5.98
N ILE A 322 -12.45 -41.37 -6.25
CA ILE A 322 -12.90 -42.74 -6.53
C ILE A 322 -12.21 -43.28 -7.79
N LEU A 323 -12.17 -42.49 -8.86
CA LEU A 323 -11.55 -42.88 -10.13
C LEU A 323 -10.04 -43.12 -10.00
N ALA A 324 -9.34 -42.28 -9.23
CA ALA A 324 -7.90 -42.38 -9.02
C ALA A 324 -7.49 -43.49 -8.03
N ASN A 325 -8.40 -43.97 -7.17
CA ASN A 325 -8.06 -44.93 -6.13
C ASN A 325 -7.81 -46.35 -6.68
N PRO A 326 -6.60 -46.92 -6.60
CA PRO A 326 -6.29 -48.24 -7.14
C PRO A 326 -6.92 -49.40 -6.34
N ALA A 327 -7.37 -49.16 -5.10
CA ALA A 327 -8.03 -50.18 -4.28
C ALA A 327 -9.45 -50.53 -4.78
N PHE A 328 -10.07 -49.64 -5.56
CA PHE A 328 -11.37 -49.88 -6.15
C PHE A 328 -11.20 -50.57 -7.49
N ASN A 329 -11.78 -51.76 -7.64
CA ASN A 329 -11.94 -52.38 -8.95
C ASN A 329 -13.07 -51.66 -9.74
N THR A 330 -13.25 -52.01 -11.02
CA THR A 330 -14.24 -51.37 -11.90
C THR A 330 -15.64 -51.36 -11.32
N ILE A 331 -16.10 -52.48 -10.73
CA ILE A 331 -17.45 -52.59 -10.15
C ILE A 331 -17.59 -51.65 -8.95
N ALA A 332 -16.63 -51.68 -8.03
CA ALA A 332 -16.64 -50.83 -6.85
C ALA A 332 -16.59 -49.33 -7.22
N LYS A 333 -15.85 -48.96 -8.29
CA LYS A 333 -15.85 -47.58 -8.80
C LYS A 333 -17.23 -47.18 -9.32
N THR A 334 -17.86 -48.04 -10.12
CA THR A 334 -19.20 -47.78 -10.66
C THR A 334 -20.23 -47.58 -9.55
N GLU A 335 -20.28 -48.46 -8.57
CA GLU A 335 -21.21 -48.35 -7.43
C GLU A 335 -20.98 -47.08 -6.62
N ALA A 336 -19.72 -46.76 -6.32
CA ALA A 336 -19.39 -45.56 -5.55
C ALA A 336 -19.75 -44.26 -6.30
N ILE A 337 -19.47 -44.18 -7.61
CA ILE A 337 -19.84 -43.02 -8.44
C ILE A 337 -21.36 -42.91 -8.54
N GLN A 338 -22.07 -44.03 -8.75
CA GLN A 338 -23.53 -44.03 -8.82
C GLN A 338 -24.15 -43.50 -7.52
N ASN A 339 -23.61 -43.89 -6.36
CA ASN A 339 -24.05 -43.36 -5.07
C ASN A 339 -23.84 -41.84 -4.96
N VAL A 340 -22.72 -41.30 -5.46
CA VAL A 340 -22.50 -39.84 -5.50
C VAL A 340 -23.54 -39.20 -6.42
N THR A 341 -23.74 -39.71 -7.64
CA THR A 341 -24.72 -39.18 -8.60
C THR A 341 -26.15 -39.21 -8.07
N THR A 342 -26.58 -40.30 -7.43
CA THR A 342 -27.91 -40.39 -6.82
C THR A 342 -28.12 -39.32 -5.75
N LYS A 343 -27.13 -39.09 -4.87
CA LYS A 343 -27.22 -37.99 -3.88
C LYS A 343 -27.37 -36.61 -4.52
N VAL A 344 -26.73 -36.38 -5.68
CA VAL A 344 -26.89 -35.12 -6.42
C VAL A 344 -28.30 -34.99 -7.00
N LEU A 345 -28.81 -36.05 -7.63
CA LEU A 345 -30.13 -36.05 -8.28
C LEU A 345 -31.28 -35.98 -7.28
N ASP A 346 -31.13 -36.59 -6.11
CA ASP A 346 -32.14 -36.59 -5.05
C ASP A 346 -32.09 -35.32 -4.18
N SER A 347 -31.10 -34.44 -4.40
CA SER A 347 -31.04 -33.16 -3.72
C SER A 347 -32.20 -32.26 -4.20
N PRO A 348 -32.92 -31.58 -3.29
CA PRO A 348 -34.01 -30.70 -3.68
C PRO A 348 -33.53 -29.63 -4.66
N ILE A 349 -34.28 -29.44 -5.75
CA ILE A 349 -34.06 -28.34 -6.70
C ILE A 349 -34.37 -27.05 -5.93
N LYS A 350 -33.34 -26.24 -5.69
CA LYS A 350 -33.46 -24.94 -5.01
C LYS A 350 -33.83 -23.84 -5.98
#